data_AF-I2CQL7-F1
#
_entry.id   AF-I2CQL7-F1
#
_cell.length_a   1.000
_cell.length_b   1.000
_cell.length_c   1.000
_cell.angle_alpha   90.00
_cell.angle_beta   90.00
_cell.angle_gamma   90.00
#
_symmetry.space_group_name_H-M   'P 1'
#
loop_
_entity.id
_entity.type
_entity.pdbx_description
1 polymer ?
#
loop_
_entity_poly.entity_id
_entity_poly.type
_entity_poly.pdbx_seq_one_letter_code
_entity_poly.pdbx_strand_id
1 'polypeptide(L)' 'MGGKSTYIRTVALCQLLGQLGSFLPATSASLPILAGIYTRMGSNDDLARGLSTFMVELWNAGF' A
#
# COMPACT_ATOMS: atom_id res chain seq x y z
N MET A 1 13.91 -10.07 -5.29
CA MET A 1 14.24 -8.85 -4.51
C MET A 1 14.48 -7.62 -5.39
N GLY A 2 13.63 -7.33 -6.38
CA GLY A 2 13.87 -6.23 -7.33
C GLY A 2 13.31 -4.86 -6.90
N GLY A 3 13.11 -4.61 -5.61
CA GLY A 3 12.64 -3.31 -5.09
C GLY A 3 11.18 -2.90 -5.42
N LYS A 4 10.46 -3.67 -6.23
CA LYS A 4 9.08 -3.34 -6.67
C LYS A 4 8.13 -2.98 -5.53
N SER A 5 8.01 -3.85 -4.52
CA SER A 5 7.14 -3.59 -3.37
C SER A 5 7.60 -2.41 -2.53
N THR A 6 8.92 -2.19 -2.44
CA THR A 6 9.49 -1.01 -1.79
C THR A 6 9.08 0.26 -2.53
N TYR A 7 9.23 0.28 -3.85
CA TYR A 7 8.86 1.43 -4.68
C TYR A 7 7.39 1.82 -4.51
N ILE A 8 6.47 0.84 -4.60
CA ILE A 8 5.03 1.11 -4.47
C ILE A 8 4.72 1.67 -3.08
N ARG A 9 5.33 1.13 -2.01
CA ARG A 9 5.15 1.66 -0.65
C ARG A 9 5.72 3.07 -0.50
N THR A 10 6.88 3.36 -1.08
CA THR A 10 7.47 4.71 -1.00
C THR A 10 6.55 5.75 -1.65
N VAL A 11 5.96 5.45 -2.82
CA VAL A 11 5.01 6.37 -3.48
C VAL A 11 3.77 6.60 -2.61
N ALA A 12 3.19 5.52 -2.06
CA ALA A 12 2.03 5.62 -1.17
C ALA A 12 2.33 6.43 0.10
N LEU A 13 3.52 6.25 0.69
CA LEU A 13 3.95 7.01 1.86
C LEU A 13 4.17 8.49 1.54
N CYS A 14 4.75 8.82 0.38
CA CYS A 14 4.88 10.21 -0.05
C CYS A 14 3.51 10.88 -0.20
N GLN A 15 2.52 10.18 -0.78
CA GLN A 15 1.16 10.69 -0.88
C GLN A 15 0.53 10.97 0.49
N LEU A 16 0.69 10.04 1.44
CA LEU A 16 0.18 10.19 2.80
C LEU A 16 0.83 11.38 3.52
N LEU A 17 2.16 11.46 3.51
CA LEU A 17 2.92 12.57 4.13
C LEU A 17 2.56 13.92 3.51
N GLY A 18 2.37 13.97 2.20
CA GLY A 18 2.00 15.19 1.48
C GLY A 18 0.62 15.70 1.90
N GLN A 19 -0.36 14.80 2.02
CA GLN A 19 -1.70 15.16 2.52
C GLN A 19 -1.74 15.54 4.01
N LEU A 20 -0.77 15.08 4.81
CA LEU A 20 -0.60 15.51 6.20
C LEU A 20 0.10 16.88 6.34
N GLY A 21 0.65 17.43 5.25
CA GLY A 21 1.44 18.67 5.26
C GLY A 21 2.89 18.48 5.73
N SER A 22 3.42 17.25 5.68
CA SER A 22 4.82 16.95 6.03
C SER A 22 5.75 17.17 4.83
N PHE A 23 7.04 17.43 5.12
CA PHE A 23 8.09 17.27 4.13
C PHE A 23 8.16 15.84 3.59
N LEU A 24 8.56 15.72 2.32
CA LEU A 24 8.65 14.46 1.60
C LEU A 24 10.12 14.09 1.37
N PRO A 25 10.47 12.78 1.39
CA PRO A 25 11.79 12.31 1.02
C PRO A 25 11.96 12.29 -0.51
N ALA A 26 11.89 13.46 -1.16
CA ALA A 26 12.02 13.62 -2.60
C ALA A 26 12.68 14.97 -2.93
N THR A 27 13.40 15.04 -4.07
CA THR A 27 13.97 16.31 -4.56
C THR A 27 12.89 17.29 -4.99
N SER A 28 11.79 16.78 -5.56
CA SER A 28 10.59 17.52 -5.90
C SER A 28 9.38 16.58 -5.92
N ALA A 29 8.20 17.10 -5.64
CA ALA A 29 6.96 16.34 -5.67
C ALA A 29 5.78 17.26 -6.02
N SER A 30 4.89 16.78 -6.89
CA SER A 30 3.58 17.36 -7.14
C SER A 30 2.56 16.25 -6.96
N LEU A 31 1.70 16.39 -5.96
CA LEU A 31 0.78 15.33 -5.53
C LEU A 31 -0.66 15.85 -5.63
N PRO A 32 -1.59 15.09 -6.24
CA PRO A 32 -3.00 15.42 -6.19
C PRO A 32 -3.56 15.17 -4.78
N ILE A 33 -4.73 15.75 -4.46
CA ILE A 33 -5.47 15.36 -3.25
C ILE A 33 -6.23 14.08 -3.58
N LEU A 34 -5.93 12.99 -2.88
CA LEU A 34 -6.65 11.72 -3.03
C LEU A 34 -7.65 11.53 -1.89
N ALA A 35 -8.79 10.93 -2.22
CA ALA A 35 -9.78 10.51 -1.22
C ALA A 35 -9.30 9.33 -0.36
N GLY A 36 -8.37 8.52 -0.87
CA GLY A 36 -7.82 7.39 -0.16
C GLY A 36 -6.70 6.71 -0.93
N ILE A 37 -5.88 5.94 -0.21
CA ILE A 37 -4.80 5.12 -0.75
C ILE A 37 -5.17 3.66 -0.50
N TYR A 38 -5.33 2.89 -1.56
CA TYR A 38 -5.72 1.48 -1.49
C TYR A 38 -4.59 0.62 -2.04
N THR A 39 -4.20 -0.41 -1.31
CA THR A 39 -3.14 -1.34 -1.74
C THR A 39 -3.53 -2.77 -1.45
N ARG A 40 -3.34 -3.66 -2.43
CA ARG A 40 -3.38 -5.11 -2.26
C ARG A 40 -1.96 -5.64 -2.50
N MET A 41 -1.16 -5.67 -1.45
CA MET A 41 0.24 -6.11 -1.52
C MET A 41 0.64 -6.91 -0.28
N GLY A 42 1.31 -8.05 -0.52
CA GLY A 42 1.72 -9.00 0.50
C GLY A 42 0.74 -10.18 0.60
N SER A 43 1.27 -11.37 0.87
CA SER A 43 0.49 -12.53 1.31
C SER A 43 0.41 -12.49 2.83
N ASN A 44 -0.79 -12.27 3.37
CA ASN A 44 -1.05 -12.56 4.77
C ASN A 44 -1.76 -13.91 4.80
N ASP A 45 -1.07 -14.91 5.34
CA ASP A 45 -1.68 -16.21 5.61
C ASP A 45 -2.39 -16.08 6.96
N ASP A 46 -3.70 -16.28 7.01
CA ASP A 46 -4.44 -16.34 8.27
C ASP A 46 -4.51 -17.81 8.74
N LEU A 47 -3.35 -18.36 9.10
CA LEU A 47 -3.22 -19.74 9.60
C LEU A 47 -4.07 -19.95 10.86
N ALA A 48 -4.22 -18.91 11.69
CA ALA A 48 -5.03 -18.94 12.91
C ALA A 48 -6.53 -19.14 12.61
N ARG A 49 -7.01 -18.65 11.46
CA ARG A 49 -8.39 -18.87 10.99
C ARG A 49 -8.55 -20.03 10.00
N GLY A 50 -7.47 -20.74 9.68
CA GLY A 50 -7.50 -21.85 8.72
C GLY A 50 -7.83 -21.43 7.27
N LEU A 51 -7.63 -20.15 6.92
CA LEU A 51 -7.93 -19.64 5.58
C LEU A 51 -6.70 -19.78 4.69
N SER A 52 -6.90 -20.20 3.44
CA SER A 52 -5.80 -20.23 2.47
C SER A 52 -5.40 -18.80 2.08
N THR A 53 -4.14 -18.62 1.69
CA THR A 53 -3.64 -17.34 1.15
C THR A 53 -4.54 -16.83 0.03
N PHE A 54 -5.01 -17.71 -0.86
CA PHE A 54 -5.93 -17.37 -1.95
C PHE A 54 -7.27 -16.82 -1.45
N MET A 55 -7.85 -17.45 -0.41
CA MET A 55 -9.14 -17.01 0.14
C MET A 55 -9.02 -15.64 0.83
N VAL A 56 -7.95 -15.42 1.60
CA VAL A 56 -7.65 -14.11 2.19
C VAL A 56 -7.44 -13.05 1.11
N GLU A 57 -6.78 -13.43 0.03
CA GLU A 57 -6.52 -12.58 -1.11
C GLU A 57 -7.78 -12.15 -1.88
N LEU A 58 -8.79 -13.03 -1.99
CA LEU A 58 -10.08 -12.71 -2.61
C LEU A 58 -10.91 -11.79 -1.73
N TRP A 59 -10.98 -12.04 -0.42
CA TRP A 59 -11.69 -11.18 0.52
C TRP A 59 -11.11 -9.75 0.50
N ASN A 60 -9.78 -9.62 0.55
CA ASN A 60 -9.12 -8.31 0.46
C ASN A 60 -9.36 -7.58 -0.88
N ALA A 61 -9.80 -8.29 -1.93
CA ALA A 61 -10.16 -7.69 -3.22
C ALA A 61 -11.63 -7.23 -3.28
N GLY A 62 -12.43 -7.45 -2.23
CA GLY A 62 -13.83 -7.03 -2.16
C GLY A 62 -14.83 -8.04 -2.72
N PHE A 63 -14.47 -9.34 -2.75
CA PHE A 63 -15.40 -10.44 -3.02
C PHE A 63 -15.96 -11.05 -1.73
#